data_AF-A0A6G3XUR3-F1
#
_entry.id   AF-A0A6G3XUR3-F1
#
_cell.length_a   1.000
_cell.length_b   1.000
_cell.length_c   1.000
_cell.angle_alpha   90.00
_cell.angle_beta   90.00
_cell.angle_gamma   90.00
#
_symmetry.space_group_name_H-M   'P 1'
#
loop_
_entity.id
_entity.type
_entity.pdbx_description
1 polymer ?
#
loop_
_entity_poly.entity_id
_entity_poly.type
_entity_poly.pdbx_seq_one_letter_code
_entity_poly.pdbx_strand_id
1 'polypeptide(L)' 'PLAAYGKICGFTEPGPLPLTYPHVLAFPLTMRLMTGHAFPLPVLGLVHTWIEITPHRTVAPEEPLELTVYA' A
#
# COMPACT_ATOMS: atom_id res chain seq x y z
N PRO A 1 12.13 1.54 -6.21
CA PRO A 1 10.85 2.00 -5.62
C PRO A 1 10.91 2.17 -4.10
N LEU A 2 11.31 1.12 -3.37
CA LEU A 2 11.41 1.12 -1.90
C LEU A 2 12.37 2.19 -1.37
N ALA A 3 13.60 2.29 -1.88
CA ALA A 3 14.56 3.31 -1.44
C ALA A 3 14.05 4.76 -1.62
N ALA A 4 13.34 5.03 -2.72
CA ALA A 4 12.73 6.34 -2.96
C ALA A 4 11.59 6.62 -1.98
N TYR A 5 10.75 5.61 -1.70
CA TYR A 5 9.70 5.68 -0.69
C TYR A 5 10.28 5.97 0.70
N GLY A 6 11.31 5.23 1.11
CA GLY A 6 11.98 5.42 2.39
C GLY A 6 12.52 6.85 2.54
N LYS A 7 13.21 7.36 1.52
CA LYS A 7 13.73 8.75 1.52
C LYS A 7 12.62 9.80 1.64
N ILE A 8 11.51 9.65 0.91
CA ILE A 8 10.41 10.62 0.92
C ILE A 8 9.66 10.59 2.26
N CYS A 9 9.44 9.39 2.81
CA CYS A 9 8.69 9.20 4.04
C CYS A 9 9.54 9.30 5.32
N GLY A 10 10.87 9.40 5.20
CA GLY A 10 11.78 9.49 6.35
C GLY A 10 12.07 8.17 7.04
N PHE A 11 11.89 7.03 6.36
CA PHE A 11 12.33 5.73 6.87
C PHE A 11 13.85 5.56 6.65
N THR A 12 14.53 5.05 7.67
CA THR A 12 15.96 4.77 7.62
C THR A 12 16.22 3.38 7.07
N GLU A 13 17.14 3.28 6.10
CA GLU A 13 17.72 2.02 5.63
C GLU A 13 19.07 1.77 6.34
N PRO A 14 19.47 0.53 6.64
CA PRO A 14 18.78 -0.73 6.35
C PRO A 14 17.81 -1.16 7.46
N GLY A 15 16.72 -1.84 7.09
CA GLY A 15 15.74 -2.33 8.05
C GLY A 15 14.69 -3.26 7.44
N PRO A 16 13.69 -3.68 8.23
CA PRO A 16 12.53 -4.37 7.70
C PRO A 16 11.75 -3.48 6.74
N LEU A 17 10.93 -4.09 5.88
CA LEU A 17 10.04 -3.35 5.00
C LEU A 17 9.17 -2.38 5.82
N PRO A 18 9.09 -1.07 5.47
CA PRO A 18 8.26 -0.14 6.21
C PRO A 18 6.81 -0.61 6.26
N LEU A 19 6.18 -0.54 7.44
CA LEU A 19 4.84 -1.09 7.69
C LEU A 19 3.76 -0.61 6.70
N THR A 20 3.88 0.63 6.25
CA THR A 20 2.94 1.29 5.32
C THR A 20 3.25 1.01 3.86
N TYR A 21 4.41 0.44 3.52
CA TYR A 21 4.83 0.22 2.15
C TYR A 21 3.97 -0.81 1.39
N PRO A 22 3.53 -1.94 2.00
CA PRO A 22 2.61 -2.86 1.34
C PRO A 22 1.32 -2.20 0.84
N HIS A 23 0.78 -1.20 1.54
CA HIS A 23 -0.38 -0.44 1.08
C HIS A 23 -0.09 0.33 -0.22
N VAL A 24 1.10 0.94 -0.32
CA VAL A 24 1.54 1.64 -1.54
C VAL A 24 1.75 0.67 -2.70
N LEU A 25 2.35 -0.50 -2.43
CA LEU A 25 2.53 -1.55 -3.44
C LEU A 25 1.20 -2.10 -3.96
N ALA A 26 0.21 -2.28 -3.08
CA ALA A 26 -1.10 -2.83 -3.43
C ALA A 26 -2.03 -1.80 -4.09
N PHE A 27 -1.76 -0.49 -3.97
CA PHE A 27 -2.64 0.58 -4.45
C PHE A 27 -3.05 0.46 -5.92
N PRO A 28 -2.20 0.03 -6.88
CA PRO A 28 -2.64 -0.21 -8.26
C PRO A 28 -3.71 -1.29 -8.39
N LEU A 29 -3.73 -2.31 -7.53
CA LEU A 29 -4.79 -3.31 -7.50
C LEU A 29 -6.08 -2.70 -6.94
N THR A 30 -5.98 -1.92 -5.86
CA THR A 30 -7.11 -1.16 -5.29
C THR A 30 -7.74 -0.22 -6.33
N MET A 31 -6.92 0.48 -7.12
CA MET A 31 -7.39 1.35 -8.20
C MET A 31 -8.17 0.61 -9.30
N ARG A 32 -7.84 -0.66 -9.59
CA ARG A 32 -8.63 -1.46 -10.54
C ARG A 32 -10.03 -1.75 -10.01
N LEU A 33 -10.16 -1.99 -8.70
CA LEU A 33 -11.48 -2.14 -8.07
C LEU A 33 -12.22 -0.80 -8.09
N MET A 34 -11.57 0.27 -7.65
CA MET A 34 -12.21 1.58 -7.47
C MET A 34 -12.61 2.28 -8.78
N THR A 35 -11.90 2.01 -9.88
CA THR A 35 -12.26 2.54 -11.21
C THR A 35 -13.17 1.61 -12.00
N GLY A 36 -13.49 0.42 -11.48
CA GLY A 36 -14.40 -0.53 -12.10
C GLY A 36 -15.86 -0.08 -12.01
N HIS A 37 -16.68 -0.49 -13.00
CA HIS A 37 -18.11 -0.14 -13.06
C HIS A 37 -18.93 -0.54 -11.83
N ALA A 38 -18.49 -1.56 -11.08
CA ALA A 38 -19.18 -2.03 -9.89
C ALA A 38 -18.89 -1.17 -8.64
N PHE A 39 -17.87 -0.30 -8.68
CA PHE A 39 -17.53 0.53 -7.53
C PHE A 39 -18.47 1.74 -7.44
N PRO A 40 -19.09 1.99 -6.28
CA PRO A 40 -20.27 2.87 -6.18
C PRO A 40 -19.94 4.37 -6.17
N LEU A 41 -18.66 4.76 -6.13
CA LEU A 41 -18.23 6.14 -5.95
C LEU A 41 -17.19 6.55 -7.00
N PRO A 42 -17.20 7.81 -7.48
CA PRO A 42 -16.14 8.30 -8.37
C PRO A 42 -14.81 8.37 -7.62
N VAL A 43 -13.72 7.86 -8.20
CA VAL A 43 -12.38 7.92 -7.56
C VAL A 43 -11.89 9.36 -7.35
N LEU A 44 -12.16 10.23 -8.33
CA LEU A 44 -11.82 11.65 -8.22
C LEU A 44 -12.68 12.31 -7.14
N GLY A 45 -12.00 12.94 -6.18
CA GLY A 45 -12.66 13.62 -5.05
C GLY A 45 -12.87 12.73 -3.82
N LEU A 46 -12.53 11.44 -3.86
CA LEU A 46 -12.52 10.62 -2.65
C LEU A 46 -11.46 11.10 -1.67
N VAL A 47 -11.85 11.10 -0.40
CA VAL A 47 -10.99 11.48 0.72
C VAL A 47 -10.69 10.23 1.53
N HIS A 48 -9.41 9.88 1.64
CA HIS A 48 -8.96 8.82 2.54
C HIS A 48 -8.91 9.38 3.96
N THR A 49 -9.86 8.99 4.81
CA THR A 49 -10.01 9.54 6.17
C THR A 49 -9.18 8.83 7.23
N TRP A 50 -9.00 7.51 7.10
CA TRP A 50 -8.27 6.69 8.07
C TRP A 50 -7.78 5.40 7.42
N ILE A 51 -6.71 4.83 7.99
CA ILE A 51 -6.18 3.51 7.64
C ILE A 51 -5.81 2.77 8.94
N GLU A 52 -6.11 1.48 8.98
CA GLU A 52 -5.62 0.57 10.02
C GLU A 52 -4.72 -0.48 9.36
N ILE A 53 -3.57 -0.75 9.98
CA ILE A 53 -2.60 -1.74 9.50
C ILE A 53 -2.22 -2.64 10.67
N THR A 54 -2.49 -3.93 10.54
CA THR A 54 -2.12 -4.94 11.54
C THR A 54 -0.93 -5.76 11.03
N PRO A 55 0.29 -5.56 11.57
CA PRO A 55 1.42 -6.40 11.22
C PRO A 55 1.29 -7.78 11.87
N HIS A 56 1.36 -8.84 11.06
CA HIS A 56 1.39 -10.22 11.56
C HIS A 56 2.81 -10.76 11.74
N ARG A 57 3.78 -10.23 11.00
CA ARG A 57 5.20 -10.54 11.10
C ARG A 57 6.04 -9.44 10.46
N THR A 58 7.33 -9.47 10.74
CA THR A 58 8.32 -8.68 10.00
C THR A 58 8.47 -9.22 8.58
N VAL A 59 8.65 -8.32 7.62
CA VAL A 59 8.84 -8.63 6.19
C VAL A 59 10.20 -8.11 5.77
N ALA A 60 11.00 -8.95 5.09
CA ALA A 60 12.29 -8.51 4.57
C ALA A 60 12.09 -7.70 3.27
N PRO A 61 12.95 -6.69 2.99
CA PRO A 61 12.82 -5.85 1.80
C PRO A 61 12.79 -6.61 0.47
N GLU A 62 13.54 -7.72 0.37
CA GLU A 62 13.70 -8.55 -0.82
C GLU A 62 12.72 -9.73 -0.88
N GLU A 63 11.87 -9.88 0.14
CA GLU A 63 10.92 -10.99 0.20
C GLU A 63 9.86 -10.86 -0.92
N PRO A 64 9.58 -11.92 -1.68
CA PRO A 64 8.50 -11.88 -2.66
C PRO A 64 7.15 -11.73 -1.96
N LEU A 65 6.35 -10.76 -2.41
CA LEU A 65 5.04 -10.47 -1.84
C LEU A 65 3.94 -10.86 -2.81
N GLU A 66 2.97 -11.62 -2.32
CA GLU A 66 1.67 -11.80 -2.94
C GLU A 66 0.71 -10.77 -2.34
N LEU A 67 0.06 -9.98 -3.20
CA LEU A 67 -0.83 -8.90 -2.80
C LEU A 67 -2.24 -9.18 -3.29
N THR A 68 -3.19 -9.19 -2.36
CA THR A 68 -4.62 -9.35 -2.65
C THR A 68 -5.38 -8.15 -2.09
N VAL A 69 -6.38 -7.68 -2.83
CA VAL A 69 -7.29 -6.61 -2.44
C VAL A 69 -8.72 -7.05 -2.71
N TYR A 70 -9.68 -6.48 -1.98
CA TYR A 70 -11.11 -6.77 -2.10
C TYR A 70 -11.92 -5.48 -1.89
N ALA A 71 -13.18 -5.50 -2.36
CA ALA A 71 -14.15 -4.41 -2.24
C ALA A 71 -15.35 -4.83 -1.39
#